data_AF-A0A547EE26-F1
#
_entry.id   AF-A0A547EE26-F1
#
_cell.length_a   1.000
_cell.length_b   1.000
_cell.length_c   1.000
_cell.angle_alpha   90.00
_cell.angle_beta   90.00
_cell.angle_gamma   90.00
#
_symmetry.space_group_name_H-M   'P 1'
#
loop_
_entity.id
_entity.type
_entity.pdbx_description
1 polymer ?
#
loop_
_entity_poly.entity_id
_entity_poly.type
_entity_poly.pdbx_seq_one_letter_code
_entity_poly.pdbx_strand_id
1 'polypeptide(L)'
;MKKILLLVLLLTLATQADEGNNTQVCAEQQHQIIAHYFKISQEKLSARTLASACKTAPNNSTETLVSYAVIEPKYSKENYQNDENTPKWTLFVARVNDNAILQSWEQDMEIDASIDVNADSLKIDTARYILNDKVRAFGVRFNNAARGPSAPEYSANDHLMLFVPEKEKLKLVFDYPMTFWSILDDKETKTETQTWYCKWITNRPTASMILL
;
A
#
# COMPACT_ATOMS: atom_id res chain seq x y z
N MET A 1 -57.84 -23.60 31.10
CA MET A 1 -57.72 -22.37 30.26
C MET A 1 -56.65 -21.47 30.86
N LYS A 2 -55.89 -20.74 30.01
CA LYS A 2 -54.69 -19.90 30.27
C LYS A 2 -53.36 -20.67 30.27
N LYS A 3 -52.77 -20.91 29.10
CA LYS A 3 -51.90 -20.03 28.27
C LYS A 3 -50.47 -19.95 28.82
N ILE A 4 -49.64 -20.87 28.31
CA ILE A 4 -48.17 -20.88 28.40
C ILE A 4 -47.66 -19.75 27.52
N LEU A 5 -46.90 -18.82 28.10
CA LEU A 5 -46.25 -17.72 27.37
C LEU A 5 -44.86 -18.20 26.93
N LEU A 6 -44.73 -18.55 25.66
CA LEU A 6 -43.45 -18.87 25.01
C LEU A 6 -42.75 -17.56 24.63
N LEU A 7 -41.62 -17.29 25.29
CA LEU A 7 -40.71 -16.19 24.96
C LEU A 7 -39.77 -16.67 23.84
N VAL A 8 -40.00 -16.22 22.61
CA VAL A 8 -39.11 -16.51 21.47
C VAL A 8 -38.02 -15.45 21.45
N LEU A 9 -36.79 -15.85 21.82
CA LEU A 9 -35.60 -15.03 21.67
C LEU A 9 -35.16 -15.09 20.19
N LEU A 10 -35.47 -14.06 19.41
CA LEU A 10 -34.89 -13.90 18.07
C LEU A 10 -33.41 -13.52 18.20
N LEU A 11 -32.51 -14.46 17.91
CA LEU A 11 -31.13 -14.12 17.55
C LEU A 11 -31.14 -13.53 16.13
N THR A 12 -30.99 -12.21 16.02
CA THR A 12 -30.63 -11.55 14.77
C THR A 12 -29.15 -11.79 14.50
N LEU A 13 -28.81 -12.77 13.65
CA LEU A 13 -27.52 -12.77 12.97
C LEU A 13 -27.56 -11.63 11.96
N ALA A 14 -26.88 -10.53 12.28
CA ALA A 14 -26.53 -9.52 11.27
C ALA A 14 -25.49 -10.15 10.33
N THR A 15 -25.95 -10.78 9.26
CA THR A 15 -25.11 -11.07 8.11
C THR A 15 -24.80 -9.73 7.44
N GLN A 16 -23.64 -9.15 7.75
CA GLN A 16 -23.12 -8.05 6.96
C GLN A 16 -22.74 -8.62 5.59
N ALA A 17 -23.60 -8.36 4.60
CA ALA A 17 -23.20 -8.41 3.21
C ALA A 17 -22.26 -7.23 2.99
N ASP A 18 -20.99 -7.52 2.76
CA ASP A 18 -19.96 -6.51 2.48
C ASP A 18 -20.19 -5.99 1.04
N GLU A 19 -21.00 -4.95 0.94
CA GLU A 19 -21.12 -4.15 -0.28
C GLU A 19 -19.83 -3.34 -0.47
N GLY A 20 -18.85 -3.93 -1.18
CA GLY A 20 -17.88 -3.18 -1.99
C GLY A 20 -17.14 -2.02 -1.32
N ASN A 21 -16.96 -2.03 0.01
CA ASN A 21 -16.20 -0.99 0.66
C ASN A 21 -14.72 -1.37 0.56
N ASN A 22 -14.06 -0.81 -0.47
CA ASN A 22 -12.64 -0.98 -0.83
C ASN A 22 -11.64 -0.54 0.26
N THR A 23 -12.06 -0.42 1.52
CA THR A 23 -11.21 0.03 2.62
C THR A 23 -10.43 -1.17 3.15
N GLN A 24 -9.15 -1.25 2.77
CA GLN A 24 -8.22 -2.29 3.21
C GLN A 24 -7.70 -2.01 4.63
N VAL A 25 -8.62 -1.81 5.58
CA VAL A 25 -8.30 -1.44 6.95
C VAL A 25 -7.74 -2.66 7.70
N CYS A 26 -6.69 -2.43 8.46
CA CYS A 26 -6.14 -3.44 9.37
C CYS A 26 -6.98 -3.55 10.63
N ALA A 27 -7.29 -4.78 11.06
CA ALA A 27 -7.95 -4.99 12.34
C ALA A 27 -6.95 -4.87 13.50
N GLU A 28 -7.47 -4.72 14.72
CA GLU A 28 -6.67 -4.60 15.94
C GLU A 28 -5.67 -5.75 16.10
N GLN A 29 -6.05 -6.97 15.71
CA GLN A 29 -5.18 -8.13 15.74
C GLN A 29 -3.94 -7.97 14.85
N GLN A 30 -4.09 -7.41 13.63
CA GLN A 30 -2.93 -7.13 12.79
C GLN A 30 -2.03 -6.06 13.42
N HIS A 31 -2.61 -5.01 14.02
CA HIS A 31 -1.84 -4.00 14.75
C HIS A 31 -1.04 -4.61 15.91
N GLN A 32 -1.61 -5.56 16.66
CA GLN A 32 -0.92 -6.29 17.71
C GLN A 32 0.27 -7.09 17.20
N ILE A 33 0.08 -7.87 16.13
CA ILE A 33 1.14 -8.69 15.53
C ILE A 33 2.28 -7.80 15.03
N ILE A 34 1.97 -6.70 14.35
CA ILE A 34 2.97 -5.79 13.82
C ILE A 34 3.68 -5.00 14.93
N ALA A 35 2.97 -4.57 15.96
CA ALA A 35 3.58 -3.89 17.11
C ALA A 35 4.56 -4.81 17.84
N HIS A 36 4.19 -6.09 18.00
CA HIS A 36 5.05 -7.11 18.58
C HIS A 36 6.33 -7.33 17.74
N TYR A 37 6.21 -7.40 16.41
CA TYR A 37 7.36 -7.52 15.51
C TYR A 37 8.34 -6.36 15.65
N PHE A 38 7.83 -5.13 15.66
CA PHE A 38 8.65 -3.93 15.84
C PHE A 38 9.11 -3.72 17.29
N LYS A 39 8.69 -4.58 18.24
CA LYS A 39 9.02 -4.48 19.68
C LYS A 39 8.58 -3.14 20.28
N ILE A 40 7.40 -2.66 19.90
CA ILE A 40 6.79 -1.42 20.38
C ILE A 40 5.36 -1.66 20.87
N SER A 41 4.79 -0.71 21.62
CA SER A 41 3.37 -0.76 21.97
C SER A 41 2.50 -0.48 20.75
N GLN A 42 1.24 -0.93 20.80
CA GLN A 42 0.26 -0.63 19.75
C GLN A 42 0.03 0.88 19.57
N GLU A 43 -0.04 1.62 20.67
CA GLU A 43 -0.14 3.08 20.66
C GLU A 43 1.03 3.71 19.88
N LYS A 44 2.26 3.24 20.16
CA LYS A 44 3.46 3.74 19.48
C LYS A 44 3.52 3.33 18.02
N LEU A 45 3.02 2.14 17.67
CA LEU A 45 2.86 1.75 16.27
C LEU A 45 1.85 2.67 15.57
N SER A 46 0.69 2.90 16.17
CA SER A 46 -0.35 3.77 15.61
C SER A 46 0.16 5.18 15.37
N ALA A 47 0.85 5.78 16.35
CA ALA A 47 1.43 7.11 16.22
C ALA A 47 2.50 7.22 15.11
N ARG A 48 3.15 6.10 14.78
CA ARG A 48 4.23 6.04 13.77
C ARG A 48 3.76 5.54 12.41
N THR A 49 2.54 5.02 12.28
CA THR A 49 2.04 4.45 11.03
C THR A 49 1.50 5.58 10.14
N LEU A 50 2.20 5.85 9.04
CA LEU A 50 1.77 6.84 8.03
C LEU A 50 0.65 6.27 7.15
N ALA A 51 0.79 5.00 6.78
CA ALA A 51 -0.16 4.25 5.96
C ALA A 51 -0.19 2.78 6.37
N SER A 52 -1.34 2.13 6.22
CA SER A 52 -1.44 0.67 6.33
C SER A 52 -2.51 0.13 5.40
N ALA A 53 -2.31 -1.10 4.94
CA ALA A 53 -3.26 -1.83 4.13
C ALA A 53 -3.27 -3.31 4.52
N CYS A 54 -4.46 -3.86 4.77
CA CYS A 54 -4.66 -5.26 5.10
C CYS A 54 -5.73 -5.88 4.20
N LYS A 55 -5.46 -7.09 3.72
CA LYS A 55 -6.40 -7.83 2.88
C LYS A 55 -6.20 -9.34 3.01
N THR A 56 -7.28 -10.09 3.11
CA THR A 56 -7.25 -11.56 3.13
C THR A 56 -6.54 -12.12 1.89
N ALA A 57 -5.71 -13.13 2.07
CA ALA A 57 -4.99 -13.75 0.97
C ALA A 57 -5.97 -14.51 0.05
N PRO A 58 -5.85 -14.39 -1.29
CA PRO A 58 -6.84 -14.93 -2.23
C PRO A 58 -6.92 -16.47 -2.25
N ASN A 59 -5.87 -17.16 -1.79
CA ASN A 59 -5.79 -18.63 -1.81
C ASN A 59 -5.86 -19.25 -0.41
N ASN A 60 -5.86 -18.44 0.66
CA ASN A 60 -5.92 -18.92 2.03
C ASN A 60 -6.63 -17.90 2.93
N SER A 61 -7.86 -18.19 3.33
CA SER A 61 -8.67 -17.29 4.15
C SER A 61 -8.16 -17.11 5.58
N THR A 62 -7.27 -17.99 6.06
CA THR A 62 -6.65 -17.85 7.40
C THR A 62 -5.42 -16.96 7.38
N GLU A 63 -5.03 -16.44 6.22
CA GLU A 63 -3.90 -15.55 6.05
C GLU A 63 -4.36 -14.16 5.64
N THR A 64 -3.70 -13.16 6.22
CA THR A 64 -3.85 -11.77 5.84
C THR A 64 -2.54 -11.26 5.25
N LEU A 65 -2.64 -10.61 4.11
CA LEU A 65 -1.56 -9.82 3.52
C LEU A 65 -1.60 -8.44 4.15
N VAL A 66 -0.46 -7.95 4.61
CA VAL A 66 -0.36 -6.66 5.28
C VAL A 66 0.77 -5.83 4.69
N SER A 67 0.57 -4.52 4.64
CA SER A 67 1.61 -3.54 4.35
C SER A 67 1.48 -2.36 5.29
N TYR A 68 2.60 -1.89 5.82
CA TYR A 68 2.69 -0.76 6.73
C TYR A 68 3.82 0.17 6.30
N ALA A 69 3.58 1.47 6.37
CA ALA A 69 4.61 2.50 6.31
C ALA A 69 4.81 3.06 7.71
N VAL A 70 5.92 2.72 8.35
CA VAL A 70 6.21 3.09 9.75
C VAL A 70 7.36 4.07 9.79
N ILE A 71 7.11 5.29 10.24
CA ILE A 71 8.15 6.30 10.35
C ILE A 71 9.10 6.00 11.52
N GLU A 72 10.36 6.41 11.43
CA GLU A 72 11.38 6.13 12.43
C GLU A 72 11.02 6.67 13.83
N PRO A 73 11.58 6.12 14.93
CA PRO A 73 11.10 6.37 16.29
C PRO A 73 11.15 7.83 16.76
N LYS A 74 11.95 8.68 16.11
CA LYS A 74 12.04 10.12 16.41
C LYS A 74 10.77 10.88 16.03
N TYR A 75 10.02 10.37 15.05
CA TYR A 75 8.86 11.04 14.48
C TYR A 75 7.54 10.32 14.78
N SER A 76 6.46 11.05 14.57
CA SER A 76 5.08 10.57 14.51
C SER A 76 4.41 11.10 13.23
N LYS A 77 3.24 10.56 12.91
CA LYS A 77 2.41 11.01 11.80
C LYS A 77 2.12 12.52 11.84
N GLU A 78 2.07 13.11 13.03
CA GLU A 78 1.70 14.50 13.24
C GLU A 78 2.90 15.47 13.16
N ASN A 79 4.13 15.00 13.33
CA ASN A 79 5.28 15.90 13.51
C ASN A 79 6.37 15.79 12.44
N TYR A 80 6.36 14.73 11.63
CA TYR A 80 7.49 14.44 10.74
C TYR A 80 7.73 15.51 9.67
N GLN A 81 6.68 16.23 9.27
CA GLN A 81 6.74 17.30 8.28
C GLN A 81 7.35 18.60 8.84
N ASN A 82 7.53 18.70 10.15
CA ASN A 82 7.96 19.93 10.83
C ASN A 82 9.46 19.95 11.16
N ASP A 83 10.21 18.90 10.80
CA ASP A 83 11.66 18.80 11.07
C ASP A 83 12.45 19.14 9.81
N GLU A 84 13.58 19.85 9.96
CA GLU A 84 14.50 20.20 8.87
C GLU A 84 15.36 19.01 8.41
N ASN A 85 15.40 17.92 9.19
CA ASN A 85 16.06 16.67 8.81
C ASN A 85 15.18 15.84 7.88
N THR A 86 15.79 15.01 7.02
CA THR A 86 15.11 14.03 6.15
C THR A 86 14.58 12.84 6.98
N PRO A 87 13.26 12.73 7.22
CA PRO A 87 12.71 11.63 8.02
C PRO A 87 12.82 10.30 7.28
N LYS A 88 13.18 9.24 8.00
CA LYS A 88 13.20 7.87 7.47
C LYS A 88 11.94 7.11 7.85
N TRP A 89 11.54 6.19 6.98
CA TRP A 89 10.43 5.29 7.24
C TRP A 89 10.68 3.91 6.64
N THR A 90 10.05 2.91 7.22
CA THR A 90 10.16 1.52 6.76
C THR A 90 8.88 1.14 6.04
N LEU A 91 9.00 0.74 4.77
CA LEU A 91 7.96 -0.03 4.08
C LEU A 91 8.06 -1.48 4.53
N PHE A 92 7.08 -1.93 5.29
CA PHE A 92 6.96 -3.28 5.78
C PHE A 92 5.85 -4.02 5.03
N VAL A 93 6.13 -5.23 4.55
CA VAL A 93 5.18 -6.10 3.88
C VAL A 93 5.25 -7.48 4.52
N ALA A 94 4.12 -8.08 4.84
CA ALA A 94 4.11 -9.41 5.42
C ALA A 94 2.89 -10.25 5.04
N ARG A 95 3.07 -11.56 5.18
CA ARG A 95 2.00 -12.54 5.36
C ARG A 95 1.87 -12.81 6.84
N VAL A 96 0.66 -12.67 7.36
CA VAL A 96 0.35 -12.98 8.75
C VAL A 96 -0.79 -13.99 8.84
N ASN A 97 -0.78 -14.79 9.88
CA ASN A 97 -1.96 -15.54 10.32
C ASN A 97 -2.38 -15.04 11.71
N ASP A 98 -3.33 -15.73 12.35
CA ASP A 98 -3.95 -15.28 13.60
C ASP A 98 -2.95 -14.84 14.69
N ASN A 99 -1.75 -15.41 14.75
CA ASN A 99 -0.83 -15.14 15.86
C ASN A 99 0.62 -14.85 15.44
N ALA A 100 0.94 -14.89 14.14
CA ALA A 100 2.34 -14.84 13.72
C ALA A 100 2.53 -14.20 12.34
N ILE A 101 3.71 -13.60 12.17
CA ILE A 101 4.27 -13.30 10.85
C ILE A 101 4.82 -14.61 10.27
N LEU A 102 4.30 -14.99 9.11
CA LEU A 102 4.75 -16.17 8.36
C LEU A 102 5.99 -15.86 7.55
N GLN A 103 5.97 -14.72 6.85
CA GLN A 103 7.09 -14.14 6.13
C GLN A 103 6.93 -12.63 6.08
N SER A 104 8.05 -11.92 6.08
CA SER A 104 8.08 -10.47 5.89
C SER A 104 9.16 -10.06 4.87
N TRP A 105 9.02 -8.83 4.40
CA TRP A 105 10.01 -8.06 3.69
C TRP A 105 9.92 -6.61 4.17
N GLU A 106 11.06 -5.94 4.25
CA GLU A 106 11.15 -4.56 4.70
C GLU A 106 12.20 -3.80 3.89
N GLN A 107 11.94 -2.51 3.69
CA GLN A 107 12.89 -1.58 3.08
C GLN A 107 12.76 -0.21 3.75
N ASP A 108 13.89 0.35 4.14
CA ASP A 108 13.95 1.72 4.63
C ASP A 108 14.01 2.70 3.45
N MET A 109 13.24 3.77 3.56
CA MET A 109 13.14 4.85 2.58
C MET A 109 13.18 6.20 3.30
N GLU A 110 13.44 7.25 2.54
CA GLU A 110 13.53 8.62 3.03
C GLU A 110 12.34 9.43 2.51
N ILE A 111 11.86 10.36 3.33
CA ILE A 111 10.87 11.36 2.92
C ILE A 111 11.62 12.57 2.41
N ASP A 112 11.31 12.98 1.18
CA ASP A 112 11.93 14.13 0.52
C ASP A 112 10.96 14.81 -0.47
N ALA A 113 11.47 15.68 -1.35
CA ALA A 113 10.65 16.37 -2.35
C ALA A 113 9.97 15.43 -3.36
N SER A 114 10.49 14.21 -3.52
CA SER A 114 10.04 13.21 -4.49
C SER A 114 9.35 12.01 -3.84
N ILE A 115 9.46 11.79 -2.53
CA ILE A 115 8.79 10.69 -1.81
C ILE A 115 8.14 11.19 -0.52
N ASP A 116 6.85 10.93 -0.35
CA ASP A 116 6.11 11.13 0.89
C ASP A 116 5.01 10.06 1.01
N VAL A 117 4.49 9.87 2.22
CA VAL A 117 3.50 8.84 2.53
C VAL A 117 2.33 9.46 3.29
N ASN A 118 1.12 9.17 2.83
CA ASN A 118 -0.11 9.49 3.54
C ASN A 118 -0.97 8.24 3.76
N ALA A 119 -2.11 8.41 4.43
CA ALA A 119 -2.99 7.29 4.79
C ALA A 119 -3.45 6.43 3.59
N ASP A 120 -3.49 6.99 2.39
CA ASP A 120 -3.95 6.33 1.16
C ASP A 120 -2.80 5.79 0.28
N SER A 121 -1.55 5.94 0.73
CA SER A 121 -0.36 5.58 -0.04
C SER A 121 -0.19 4.07 -0.25
N LEU A 122 -0.81 3.22 0.56
CA LEU A 122 -0.65 1.76 0.47
C LEU A 122 -1.94 1.06 0.10
N LYS A 123 -1.85 0.09 -0.82
CA LYS A 123 -2.92 -0.88 -1.12
C LYS A 123 -2.34 -2.25 -1.42
N ILE A 124 -2.94 -3.31 -0.89
CA ILE A 124 -2.71 -4.68 -1.29
C ILE A 124 -3.47 -4.98 -2.60
N ASP A 125 -2.73 -5.43 -3.60
CA ASP A 125 -3.26 -5.92 -4.87
C ASP A 125 -3.28 -7.45 -4.88
N THR A 126 -4.47 -8.04 -5.01
CA THR A 126 -4.68 -9.50 -5.03
C THR A 126 -5.07 -10.01 -6.41
N ALA A 127 -4.72 -9.29 -7.48
CA ALA A 127 -4.88 -9.80 -8.84
C ALA A 127 -4.16 -11.15 -9.04
N ARG A 128 -4.46 -11.82 -10.15
CA ARG A 128 -3.98 -13.18 -10.43
C ARG A 128 -2.56 -13.17 -11.03
N TYR A 129 -1.58 -12.72 -10.27
CA TYR A 129 -0.16 -12.72 -10.67
C TYR A 129 0.46 -14.12 -10.58
N ILE A 130 0.17 -14.97 -11.57
CA ILE A 130 0.73 -16.32 -11.68
C ILE A 130 2.09 -16.24 -12.39
N LEU A 131 3.17 -16.59 -11.71
CA LEU A 131 4.53 -16.57 -12.26
C LEU A 131 4.90 -17.91 -12.91
N ASN A 132 4.38 -18.99 -12.36
CA ASN A 132 4.43 -20.34 -12.90
C ASN A 132 3.33 -21.21 -12.24
N ASP A 133 3.24 -22.49 -12.60
CA ASP A 133 2.22 -23.42 -12.11
C ASP A 133 2.13 -23.57 -10.58
N LYS A 134 3.15 -23.16 -9.84
CA LYS A 134 3.25 -23.32 -8.38
C LYS A 134 3.36 -22.00 -7.63
N VAL A 135 3.67 -20.90 -8.32
CA VAL A 135 4.01 -19.62 -7.70
C VAL A 135 3.03 -18.56 -8.13
N ARG A 136 2.28 -18.06 -7.16
CA ARG A 136 1.45 -16.86 -7.28
C ARG A 136 2.03 -15.76 -6.41
N ALA A 137 2.28 -14.61 -7.02
CA ALA A 137 2.63 -13.39 -6.29
C ALA A 137 1.36 -12.66 -5.82
N PHE A 138 1.55 -11.79 -4.83
CA PHE A 138 0.60 -10.74 -4.49
C PHE A 138 1.29 -9.38 -4.63
N GLY A 139 0.51 -8.34 -4.87
CA GLY A 139 1.02 -6.99 -5.07
C GLY A 139 0.85 -6.11 -3.85
N VAL A 140 1.74 -5.12 -3.74
CA VAL A 140 1.54 -3.90 -2.95
C VAL A 140 1.66 -2.73 -3.91
N ARG A 141 0.66 -1.86 -3.90
CA ARG A 141 0.66 -0.57 -4.58
C ARG A 141 1.18 0.50 -3.64
N PHE A 142 2.14 1.28 -4.11
CA PHE A 142 2.60 2.47 -3.43
C PHE A 142 2.27 3.72 -4.25
N ASN A 143 1.31 4.50 -3.75
CA ASN A 143 0.97 5.81 -4.27
C ASN A 143 1.70 6.88 -3.47
N ASN A 144 2.69 7.47 -4.09
CA ASN A 144 3.51 8.54 -3.53
C ASN A 144 2.66 9.79 -3.27
N ALA A 145 2.75 10.31 -2.04
CA ALA A 145 2.03 11.51 -1.61
C ALA A 145 2.82 12.81 -1.81
N ALA A 146 4.09 12.73 -2.24
CA ALA A 146 4.93 13.90 -2.41
C ALA A 146 4.31 14.89 -3.40
N ARG A 147 4.45 16.18 -3.11
CA ARG A 147 4.05 17.25 -4.04
C ARG A 147 4.90 17.28 -5.31
N GLY A 148 6.09 16.66 -5.25
CA GLY A 148 7.08 16.68 -6.31
C GLY A 148 7.95 17.95 -6.27
N PRO A 149 9.09 17.93 -6.97
CA PRO A 149 9.93 19.12 -7.14
C PRO A 149 9.22 20.17 -8.01
N SER A 150 9.59 21.44 -7.85
CA SER A 150 8.97 22.56 -8.57
C SER A 150 9.19 22.53 -10.09
N ALA A 151 10.24 21.87 -10.57
CA ALA A 151 10.57 21.73 -11.99
C ALA A 151 11.06 20.28 -12.27
N PRO A 152 10.15 19.29 -12.28
CA PRO A 152 10.51 17.92 -12.59
C PRO A 152 10.78 17.74 -14.08
N GLU A 153 11.83 17.01 -14.42
CA GLU A 153 12.06 16.50 -15.78
C GLU A 153 11.46 15.10 -15.98
N TYR A 154 11.10 14.46 -14.87
CA TYR A 154 10.55 13.11 -14.78
C TYR A 154 9.63 12.99 -13.57
N SER A 155 8.61 12.15 -13.67
CA SER A 155 7.80 11.73 -12.53
C SER A 155 7.38 10.27 -12.70
N ALA A 156 7.36 9.55 -11.59
CA ALA A 156 6.82 8.21 -11.48
C ALA A 156 5.97 8.11 -10.21
N ASN A 157 4.86 7.39 -10.31
CA ASN A 157 3.95 7.16 -9.20
C ASN A 157 3.22 5.81 -9.37
N ASP A 158 2.50 5.41 -8.32
CA ASP A 158 1.65 4.23 -8.27
C ASP A 158 2.43 2.94 -8.56
N HIS A 159 3.53 2.75 -7.82
CA HIS A 159 4.41 1.60 -7.96
C HIS A 159 3.66 0.30 -7.67
N LEU A 160 3.83 -0.70 -8.53
CA LEU A 160 3.41 -2.08 -8.27
C LEU A 160 4.63 -2.90 -7.87
N MET A 161 4.64 -3.34 -6.62
CA MET A 161 5.62 -4.28 -6.10
C MET A 161 4.99 -5.67 -6.01
N LEU A 162 5.60 -6.70 -6.60
CA LEU A 162 5.11 -8.08 -6.48
C LEU A 162 6.01 -8.90 -5.55
N PHE A 163 5.35 -9.59 -4.61
CA PHE A 163 6.00 -10.40 -3.60
C PHE A 163 5.63 -11.88 -3.76
N VAL A 164 6.62 -12.74 -3.61
CA VAL A 164 6.43 -14.20 -3.50
C VAL A 164 6.95 -14.69 -2.15
N PRO A 165 6.24 -15.65 -1.51
CA PRO A 165 6.80 -16.36 -0.38
C PRO A 165 7.98 -17.23 -0.81
N GLU A 166 9.15 -17.01 -0.21
CA GLU A 166 10.36 -17.82 -0.44
C GLU A 166 10.94 -18.25 0.92
N LYS A 167 10.71 -19.51 1.29
CA LYS A 167 11.08 -20.06 2.61
C LYS A 167 10.48 -19.21 3.75
N GLU A 168 11.34 -18.57 4.55
CA GLU A 168 10.99 -17.78 5.73
C GLU A 168 10.87 -16.27 5.45
N LYS A 169 11.04 -15.85 4.18
CA LYS A 169 10.99 -14.43 3.80
C LYS A 169 10.06 -14.19 2.61
N LEU A 170 9.60 -12.95 2.48
CA LEU A 170 9.02 -12.49 1.23
C LEU A 170 10.15 -12.01 0.32
N LYS A 171 10.04 -12.35 -0.96
CA LYS A 171 10.95 -11.89 -2.00
C LYS A 171 10.22 -10.95 -2.94
N LEU A 172 10.75 -9.74 -3.07
CA LEU A 172 10.37 -8.81 -4.12
C LEU A 172 10.88 -9.33 -5.46
N VAL A 173 9.98 -9.57 -6.41
CA VAL A 173 10.31 -10.13 -7.73
C VAL A 173 10.00 -9.16 -8.88
N PHE A 174 9.28 -8.08 -8.59
CA PHE A 174 8.95 -7.04 -9.55
C PHE A 174 8.68 -5.74 -8.80
N ASP A 175 9.18 -4.62 -9.31
CA ASP A 175 8.88 -3.26 -8.85
C ASP A 175 8.90 -2.35 -10.06
N TYR A 176 7.78 -1.70 -10.35
CA TYR A 176 7.67 -0.78 -11.48
C TYR A 176 6.59 0.29 -11.25
N PRO A 177 6.84 1.56 -11.62
CA PRO A 177 5.83 2.61 -11.57
C PRO A 177 4.74 2.37 -12.62
N MET A 178 3.49 2.44 -12.19
CA MET A 178 2.36 2.19 -13.10
C MET A 178 1.84 3.47 -13.74
N THR A 179 2.33 4.62 -13.27
CA THR A 179 2.15 5.92 -13.90
C THR A 179 3.51 6.61 -13.95
N PHE A 180 3.91 7.07 -15.13
CA PHE A 180 5.15 7.83 -15.29
C PHE A 180 5.07 8.77 -16.49
N TRP A 181 5.90 9.81 -16.48
CA TRP A 181 6.13 10.69 -17.62
C TRP A 181 7.54 11.28 -17.54
N SER A 182 8.06 11.71 -18.69
CA SER A 182 9.32 12.44 -18.80
C SER A 182 9.21 13.54 -19.84
N ILE A 183 10.01 14.60 -19.70
CA ILE A 183 10.25 15.53 -20.79
C ILE A 183 11.15 14.82 -21.81
N LEU A 184 10.78 14.91 -23.08
CA LEU A 184 11.65 14.48 -24.18
C LEU A 184 12.47 15.69 -24.64
N ASP A 185 13.79 15.55 -24.67
CA ASP A 185 14.67 16.56 -25.26
C ASP A 185 14.51 16.51 -26.80
N ASP A 186 13.73 17.43 -27.35
CA ASP A 186 13.62 17.66 -28.80
C ASP A 186 14.92 18.29 -29.33
N LYS A 187 16.01 17.52 -29.37
CA LYS A 187 17.21 17.88 -30.14
C LYS A 187 17.11 17.51 -31.62
N GLU A 188 16.01 16.86 -32.05
CA GLU A 188 15.77 16.53 -33.47
C GLU A 188 14.75 17.42 -34.19
N THR A 189 14.04 18.32 -33.52
CA THR A 189 13.03 19.19 -34.16
C THR A 189 13.31 20.66 -33.89
N LYS A 190 14.47 21.13 -34.35
CA LYS A 190 14.72 22.58 -34.48
C LYS A 190 13.92 23.15 -35.66
N THR A 191 12.66 23.52 -35.41
CA THR A 191 12.01 24.73 -35.96
C THR A 191 10.58 24.80 -35.46
N GLU A 192 10.32 25.64 -34.45
CA GLU A 192 9.21 26.61 -34.37
C GLU A 192 8.93 26.99 -32.90
N THR A 193 9.31 28.22 -32.57
CA THR A 193 8.76 29.12 -31.54
C THR A 193 8.11 28.47 -30.29
N GLN A 194 8.93 28.17 -29.28
CA GLN A 194 8.46 27.78 -27.95
C GLN A 194 7.80 28.97 -27.23
N THR A 195 6.46 28.94 -27.17
CA THR A 195 5.71 29.62 -26.12
C THR A 195 5.33 28.55 -25.09
N TRP A 196 5.98 28.59 -23.93
CA TRP A 196 5.78 27.61 -22.86
C TRP A 196 4.38 27.75 -22.25
N TYR A 197 3.48 26.83 -22.57
CA TYR A 197 2.25 26.58 -21.81
C TYR A 197 2.33 25.19 -21.19
N CYS A 198 2.42 25.10 -19.86
CA CYS A 198 2.14 23.87 -19.13
C CYS A 198 0.64 23.54 -19.31
N LYS A 199 0.32 22.77 -20.35
CA LYS A 199 -1.03 22.27 -20.60
C LYS A 199 -1.19 20.94 -19.89
N TRP A 200 -1.97 20.91 -18.81
CA TRP A 200 -2.43 19.68 -18.18
C TRP A 200 -3.24 18.87 -19.19
N ILE A 201 -2.72 17.71 -19.60
CA ILE A 201 -3.46 16.75 -20.43
C ILE A 201 -4.18 15.78 -19.47
N THR A 202 -5.48 15.97 -19.29
CA THR A 202 -6.35 15.02 -18.58
C THR A 202 -6.79 13.92 -19.54
N ASN A 203 -5.98 12.88 -19.72
CA ASN A 203 -6.41 11.70 -20.48
C ASN A 203 -7.06 10.65 -19.56
N ARG A 204 -8.37 10.42 -19.75
CA ARG A 204 -9.07 9.21 -19.31
C ARG A 204 -8.73 8.04 -20.26
N PRO A 205 -8.82 6.78 -19.80
CA PRO A 205 -8.04 5.68 -20.35
C PRO A 205 -8.76 4.96 -21.50
N THR A 206 -7.98 4.53 -22.49
CA THR A 206 -8.31 3.34 -23.28
C THR A 206 -7.11 2.41 -23.23
N ALA A 207 -7.33 1.26 -22.61
CA ALA A 207 -6.36 0.18 -22.48
C ALA A 207 -5.88 -0.31 -23.86
N SER A 208 -4.58 -0.54 -24.00
CA SER A 208 -3.99 -1.58 -24.85
C SER A 208 -2.56 -1.84 -24.37
N MET A 209 -2.36 -3.02 -23.82
CA MET A 209 -1.09 -3.57 -23.36
C MET A 209 -0.43 -4.27 -24.57
N ILE A 210 0.75 -3.80 -24.97
CA ILE A 210 1.64 -4.54 -25.87
C ILE A 210 2.89 -4.84 -25.05
N LEU A 211 3.09 -6.12 -24.73
CA LEU A 211 4.38 -6.62 -24.26
C LEU A 211 5.31 -6.72 -25.47
N LEU A 212 6.51 -6.16 -25.34
CA LEU A 212 7.71 -6.61 -26.04
C LEU A 212 8.60 -7.34 -25.03
#